data_AF-A0A165G140-F1
#
_entry.id   AF-A0A165G140-F1
#
_cell.length_a   1.000
_cell.length_b   1.000
_cell.length_c   1.000
_cell.angle_alpha   90.00
_cell.angle_beta   90.00
_cell.angle_gamma   90.00
#
_symmetry.space_group_name_H-M   'P 1'
#
loop_
_entity.id
_entity.type
_entity.pdbx_description
1 polymer ?
#
loop_
_entity_poly.entity_id
_entity_poly.type
_entity_poly.pdbx_seq_one_letter_code
_entity_poly.pdbx_strand_id
1 'polypeptide(L)'
;MLRSFPFFLVFVAGLVGAADVCSVSCDKRDPSTSQQDTFPVSNKNQNGRIISLHLSEADAMAWGSIDKGTQGDEIWLDRTWDGGSTWESKIGKASIPSTWTGTRTLMYNLADPSHNRRGMIRACGNSGGIQCTDWVRAAACDVGCDGEKTNQGDSQPVGSATLSGRTIALHVDDRGMFWGTISGGAPGDEIWLDRSWNEGKNWDGGSSLGRTSTPSGATSARTVLFAARDPKSLLYGGALRACGRAVTGAGGACTSWARPAADRAAAAADALMWAYQPDTAWWLASWWNSAVTITTLMDWMWVTGRRDYIWAVDRTFEVNKVPMAAGVKSGDELLGDFTSRAIDDSAWWGMAWVRAYDLTGNKKYLDEAVIIANYVHGFWDTSTCNGGVWWDGERTYKNAVTIGLYIRLTAVLHNRISGDTTWRDRAIKAWNWFDKSGMVNADGLVNDGINHDCKNNGQPV
;
A
#
# COMPACT_ATOMS: atom_id res chain seq x y z
N MET A 1 29.97 -24.58 -37.82
CA MET A 1 29.57 -23.26 -38.38
C MET A 1 28.07 -23.11 -38.22
N LEU A 2 27.60 -22.61 -37.09
CA LEU A 2 26.20 -22.21 -36.92
C LEU A 2 26.13 -20.68 -37.03
N ARG A 3 25.33 -20.19 -37.97
CA ARG A 3 25.05 -18.78 -38.19
C ARG A 3 23.95 -18.32 -37.24
N SER A 4 24.24 -17.28 -36.48
CA SER A 4 23.30 -16.55 -35.62
C SER A 4 22.23 -15.84 -36.47
N PHE A 5 20.96 -16.03 -36.11
CA PHE A 5 19.86 -15.17 -36.55
C PHE A 5 19.53 -14.18 -35.41
N PRO A 6 19.46 -12.86 -35.67
CA PRO A 6 19.04 -11.91 -34.66
C PRO A 6 17.50 -11.89 -34.58
N PHE A 7 16.96 -12.10 -33.39
CA PHE A 7 15.57 -11.80 -33.05
C PHE A 7 15.40 -10.28 -33.05
N PHE A 8 14.66 -9.75 -34.04
CA PHE A 8 14.14 -8.38 -33.96
C PHE A 8 12.84 -8.40 -33.16
N LEU A 9 12.91 -8.03 -31.89
CA LEU A 9 11.73 -7.71 -31.10
C LEU A 9 11.25 -6.32 -31.55
N VAL A 10 10.19 -6.28 -32.35
CA VAL A 10 9.49 -5.04 -32.65
C VAL A 10 8.66 -4.70 -31.41
N PHE A 11 9.15 -3.76 -30.60
CA PHE A 11 8.32 -3.09 -29.59
C PHE A 11 7.28 -2.25 -30.34
N VAL A 12 6.07 -2.78 -30.47
CA VAL A 12 4.89 -1.95 -30.73
C VAL A 12 4.64 -1.19 -29.44
N ALA A 13 5.11 0.06 -29.39
CA ALA A 13 4.72 1.02 -28.36
C ALA A 13 3.22 1.31 -28.54
N GLY A 14 2.37 0.47 -27.95
CA GLY A 14 1.00 0.83 -27.68
C GLY A 14 1.00 2.05 -26.77
N LEU A 15 0.27 3.09 -27.15
CA LEU A 15 -0.10 4.19 -26.27
C LEU A 15 -0.92 3.59 -25.11
N VAL A 16 -0.24 3.18 -24.04
CA VAL A 16 -0.87 2.91 -22.76
C VAL A 16 -1.36 4.27 -22.28
N GLY A 17 -2.67 4.51 -22.35
CA GLY A 17 -3.29 5.63 -21.65
C GLY A 17 -2.83 5.58 -20.19
N ALA A 18 -2.45 6.73 -19.62
CA ALA A 18 -1.97 6.77 -18.23
C ALA A 18 -2.96 5.99 -17.35
N ALA A 19 -2.45 5.00 -16.60
CA ALA A 19 -3.26 4.20 -15.69
C ALA A 19 -4.04 5.14 -14.76
N ASP A 20 -5.33 4.86 -14.54
CA ASP A 20 -6.14 5.66 -13.63
C ASP A 20 -5.52 5.64 -12.23
N VAL A 21 -5.38 6.80 -11.60
CA VAL A 21 -4.87 6.88 -10.23
C VAL A 21 -5.94 6.36 -9.29
N CYS A 22 -5.58 5.39 -8.44
CA CYS A 22 -6.50 4.74 -7.51
C CYS A 22 -5.96 4.78 -6.07
N SER A 23 -6.82 5.19 -5.14
CA SER A 23 -6.60 5.08 -3.70
C SER A 23 -7.79 4.34 -3.08
N VAL A 24 -8.63 5.00 -2.29
CA VAL A 24 -9.91 4.45 -1.78
C VAL A 24 -10.86 4.13 -2.94
N SER A 25 -10.86 4.98 -3.96
CA SER A 25 -11.55 4.80 -5.24
C SER A 25 -10.60 5.21 -6.37
N CYS A 26 -10.90 4.77 -7.59
CA CYS A 26 -10.19 5.25 -8.76
C CYS A 26 -10.70 6.63 -9.20
N ASP A 27 -9.85 7.39 -9.89
CA ASP A 27 -10.21 8.63 -10.56
C ASP A 27 -11.49 8.47 -11.41
N LYS A 28 -12.16 9.60 -11.71
CA LYS A 28 -13.41 9.67 -12.51
C LYS A 28 -14.65 9.14 -11.79
N ARG A 29 -14.69 9.22 -10.45
CA ARG A 29 -15.90 8.93 -9.66
C ARG A 29 -16.90 10.09 -9.76
N ASP A 30 -18.20 9.79 -9.80
CA ASP A 30 -19.25 10.83 -9.84
C ASP A 30 -19.35 11.54 -8.48
N PRO A 31 -19.23 12.89 -8.42
CA PRO A 31 -19.38 13.66 -7.19
C PRO A 31 -20.74 13.51 -6.50
N SER A 32 -21.78 12.99 -7.18
CA SER A 32 -23.06 12.64 -6.53
C SER A 32 -22.92 11.56 -5.45
N THR A 33 -21.86 10.77 -5.51
CA THR A 33 -21.55 9.70 -4.55
C THR A 33 -20.61 10.13 -3.44
N SER A 34 -20.22 11.41 -3.40
CA SER A 34 -19.29 11.93 -2.40
C SER A 34 -19.87 11.83 -1.00
N GLN A 35 -19.06 11.40 -0.03
CA GLN A 35 -19.44 11.31 1.38
C GLN A 35 -19.34 12.66 2.10
N GLN A 36 -18.63 13.62 1.51
CA GLN A 36 -18.40 14.93 2.07
C GLN A 36 -18.24 15.97 0.95
N ASP A 37 -18.66 17.21 1.21
CA ASP A 37 -18.37 18.34 0.33
C ASP A 37 -17.87 19.52 1.16
N THR A 38 -16.60 19.87 0.98
CA THR A 38 -15.96 21.02 1.62
C THR A 38 -15.24 21.88 0.60
N PHE A 39 -15.03 23.15 0.94
CA PHE A 39 -14.37 24.14 0.10
C PHE A 39 -13.04 24.53 0.75
N PRO A 40 -11.94 23.81 0.45
CA PRO A 40 -10.66 23.98 1.15
C PRO A 40 -9.95 25.30 0.86
N VAL A 41 -10.35 26.02 -0.20
CA VAL A 41 -9.81 27.32 -0.61
C VAL A 41 -10.92 28.24 -1.10
N SER A 42 -10.66 29.54 -1.06
CA SER A 42 -11.59 30.55 -1.55
C SER A 42 -11.89 30.37 -3.05
N ASN A 43 -13.16 30.52 -3.40
CA ASN A 43 -13.61 30.52 -4.80
C ASN A 43 -12.95 31.65 -5.60
N LYS A 44 -12.72 31.42 -6.88
CA LYS A 44 -12.31 32.50 -7.81
C LYS A 44 -13.55 33.03 -8.51
N ASN A 45 -13.70 34.35 -8.51
CA ASN A 45 -14.72 35.03 -9.29
C ASN A 45 -14.07 35.61 -10.54
N GLN A 46 -14.49 35.12 -11.71
CA GLN A 46 -14.03 35.62 -13.00
C GLN A 46 -15.24 36.09 -13.79
N ASN A 47 -15.37 37.40 -14.03
CA ASN A 47 -16.47 37.97 -14.80
C ASN A 47 -17.87 37.54 -14.29
N GLY A 48 -18.02 37.34 -12.98
CA GLY A 48 -19.27 36.86 -12.36
C GLY A 48 -19.42 35.33 -12.32
N ARG A 49 -18.47 34.58 -12.90
CA ARG A 49 -18.42 33.10 -12.84
C ARG A 49 -17.72 32.67 -11.57
N ILE A 50 -18.25 31.67 -10.88
CA ILE A 50 -17.69 31.18 -9.63
C ILE A 50 -16.99 29.86 -9.92
N ILE A 51 -15.67 29.84 -9.83
CA ILE A 51 -14.86 28.63 -9.90
C ILE A 51 -14.58 28.15 -8.47
N SER A 52 -15.01 26.94 -8.15
CA SER A 52 -14.88 26.34 -6.82
C SER A 52 -14.09 25.05 -6.89
N LEU A 53 -13.23 24.82 -5.90
CA LEU A 53 -12.62 23.52 -5.64
C LEU A 53 -13.39 22.88 -4.48
N HIS A 54 -13.85 21.66 -4.70
CA HIS A 54 -14.52 20.83 -3.71
C HIS A 54 -13.60 19.71 -3.26
N LEU A 55 -13.69 19.32 -1.99
CA LEU A 55 -12.88 18.28 -1.37
C LEU A 55 -13.75 17.37 -0.49
N SER A 56 -13.59 16.06 -0.67
CA SER A 56 -14.03 15.04 0.27
C SER A 56 -12.81 14.41 0.92
N GLU A 57 -12.55 14.73 2.19
CA GLU A 57 -11.47 14.06 2.94
C GLU A 57 -11.84 12.61 3.25
N ALA A 58 -13.13 12.32 3.37
CA ALA A 58 -13.64 10.96 3.57
C ALA A 58 -13.39 10.05 2.36
N ASP A 59 -13.45 10.60 1.14
CA ASP A 59 -13.15 9.85 -0.08
C ASP A 59 -11.69 10.01 -0.55
N ALA A 60 -10.91 10.92 0.07
CA ALA A 60 -9.56 11.33 -0.37
C ALA A 60 -9.51 11.86 -1.83
N MET A 61 -10.59 12.53 -2.26
CA MET A 61 -10.75 13.01 -3.64
C MET A 61 -11.30 14.44 -3.69
N ALA A 62 -11.08 15.10 -4.83
CA ALA A 62 -11.56 16.46 -5.08
C ALA A 62 -12.18 16.60 -6.48
N TRP A 63 -13.03 17.62 -6.67
CA TRP A 63 -13.61 17.98 -7.96
C TRP A 63 -13.75 19.50 -8.10
N GLY A 64 -13.84 19.99 -9.33
CA GLY A 64 -14.03 21.41 -9.62
C GLY A 64 -15.45 21.71 -10.09
N SER A 65 -15.99 22.87 -9.74
CA SER A 65 -17.22 23.42 -10.34
C SER A 65 -16.97 24.79 -10.96
N ILE A 66 -17.77 25.10 -11.97
CA ILE A 66 -17.98 26.46 -12.46
C ILE A 66 -19.47 26.76 -12.43
N ASP A 67 -19.86 27.82 -11.72
CA ASP A 67 -21.25 28.24 -11.51
C ASP A 67 -21.49 29.66 -12.02
N LYS A 68 -22.78 29.99 -12.27
CA LYS A 68 -23.22 31.26 -12.88
C LYS A 68 -22.59 31.52 -14.25
N GLY A 69 -22.22 30.45 -14.94
CA GLY A 69 -21.61 30.41 -16.26
C GLY A 69 -22.57 30.57 -17.42
N THR A 70 -21.99 30.58 -18.60
CA THR A 70 -22.68 30.54 -19.89
C THR A 70 -22.21 29.34 -20.71
N GLN A 71 -22.97 28.97 -21.74
CA GLN A 71 -22.61 27.88 -22.64
C GLN A 71 -21.16 27.99 -23.11
N GLY A 72 -20.41 26.90 -22.98
CA GLY A 72 -19.01 26.82 -23.41
C GLY A 72 -17.99 27.28 -22.37
N ASP A 73 -18.39 27.89 -21.25
CA ASP A 73 -17.46 28.10 -20.12
C ASP A 73 -16.95 26.73 -19.64
N GLU A 74 -15.66 26.64 -19.33
CA GLU A 74 -14.98 25.38 -19.07
C GLU A 74 -14.47 25.30 -17.62
N ILE A 75 -14.44 24.10 -17.06
CA ILE A 75 -13.86 23.76 -15.76
C ILE A 75 -13.01 22.50 -15.89
N TRP A 76 -11.89 22.46 -15.19
CA TRP A 76 -11.04 21.28 -15.05
C TRP A 76 -10.27 21.31 -13.73
N LEU A 77 -9.56 20.22 -13.44
CA LEU A 77 -8.57 20.19 -12.37
C LEU A 77 -7.15 20.19 -12.94
N ASP A 78 -6.23 20.81 -12.23
CA ASP A 78 -4.80 20.56 -12.37
C ASP A 78 -4.33 19.79 -11.14
N ARG A 79 -3.51 18.73 -11.32
CA ARG A 79 -2.94 17.91 -10.25
C ARG A 79 -1.42 17.83 -10.36
N THR A 80 -0.70 18.14 -9.30
CA THR A 80 0.77 18.05 -9.22
C THR A 80 1.20 17.03 -8.19
N TRP A 81 2.29 16.31 -8.48
CA TRP A 81 2.95 15.39 -7.56
C TRP A 81 4.26 15.95 -6.99
N ASP A 82 4.72 17.08 -7.51
CA ASP A 82 6.06 17.63 -7.24
C ASP A 82 6.04 19.01 -6.58
N GLY A 83 4.91 19.39 -5.97
CA GLY A 83 4.75 20.70 -5.34
C GLY A 83 4.51 21.85 -6.31
N GLY A 84 4.13 21.55 -7.56
CA GLY A 84 3.70 22.53 -8.56
C GLY A 84 4.76 22.91 -9.59
N SER A 85 5.89 22.20 -9.63
CA SER A 85 6.90 22.38 -10.68
C SER A 85 6.40 21.83 -12.02
N THR A 86 5.68 20.70 -11.98
CA THR A 86 4.95 20.13 -13.11
C THR A 86 3.57 19.68 -12.65
N TRP A 87 2.62 19.56 -13.58
CA TRP A 87 1.28 19.06 -13.26
C TRP A 87 0.59 18.39 -14.45
N GLU A 88 -0.27 17.44 -14.12
CA GLU A 88 -1.32 16.93 -14.99
C GLU A 88 -2.36 18.03 -15.16
N SER A 89 -2.52 18.55 -16.37
CA SER A 89 -3.44 19.66 -16.64
C SER A 89 -4.70 19.19 -17.33
N LYS A 90 -5.80 19.92 -17.09
CA LYS A 90 -7.10 19.69 -17.74
C LYS A 90 -7.70 18.31 -17.48
N ILE A 91 -7.42 17.71 -16.32
CA ILE A 91 -8.04 16.44 -15.95
C ILE A 91 -9.53 16.67 -15.68
N GLY A 92 -10.37 15.79 -16.21
CA GLY A 92 -11.83 15.85 -16.03
C GLY A 92 -12.50 17.06 -16.65
N LYS A 93 -11.86 17.70 -17.64
CA LYS A 93 -12.38 18.91 -18.28
C LYS A 93 -13.83 18.74 -18.72
N ALA A 94 -14.68 19.67 -18.31
CA ALA A 94 -16.08 19.76 -18.68
C ALA A 94 -16.42 21.18 -19.15
N SER A 95 -17.45 21.30 -19.99
CA SER A 95 -17.96 22.58 -20.50
C SER A 95 -19.44 22.70 -20.19
N ILE A 96 -19.91 23.92 -19.92
CA ILE A 96 -21.33 24.18 -19.62
C ILE A 96 -22.18 23.94 -20.89
N PRO A 97 -23.17 23.02 -20.84
CA PRO A 97 -24.13 22.83 -21.94
C PRO A 97 -25.05 24.04 -22.14
N SER A 98 -25.69 24.14 -23.31
CA SER A 98 -26.55 25.29 -23.68
C SER A 98 -27.73 25.57 -22.74
N THR A 99 -28.19 24.56 -22.00
CA THR A 99 -29.38 24.65 -21.13
C THR A 99 -29.02 24.91 -19.66
N TRP A 100 -27.73 24.93 -19.30
CA TRP A 100 -27.27 24.96 -17.91
C TRP A 100 -26.50 26.25 -17.63
N THR A 101 -26.38 26.61 -16.35
CA THR A 101 -25.61 27.77 -15.87
C THR A 101 -24.41 27.37 -15.02
N GLY A 102 -24.09 26.07 -15.00
CA GLY A 102 -22.94 25.53 -14.29
C GLY A 102 -22.61 24.12 -14.78
N THR A 103 -21.40 23.67 -14.46
CA THR A 103 -20.97 22.28 -14.67
C THR A 103 -19.87 21.94 -13.68
N ARG A 104 -19.51 20.66 -13.61
CA ARG A 104 -18.47 20.15 -12.71
C ARG A 104 -17.63 19.08 -13.38
N THR A 105 -16.43 18.88 -12.86
CA THR A 105 -15.59 17.72 -13.19
C THR A 105 -16.10 16.47 -12.46
N LEU A 106 -15.56 15.30 -12.81
CA LEU A 106 -15.59 14.13 -11.94
C LEU A 106 -14.62 14.31 -10.75
N MET A 107 -14.63 13.37 -9.81
CA MET A 107 -13.72 13.33 -8.66
C MET A 107 -12.38 12.72 -9.05
N TYR A 108 -11.28 13.29 -8.55
CA TYR A 108 -9.91 12.84 -8.77
C TYR A 108 -9.15 12.72 -7.45
N ASN A 109 -8.30 11.71 -7.35
CA ASN A 109 -7.54 11.37 -6.15
C ASN A 109 -6.46 12.40 -5.82
N LEU A 110 -6.24 12.57 -4.50
CA LEU A 110 -5.20 13.41 -3.92
C LEU A 110 -3.89 12.65 -3.63
N ALA A 111 -3.93 11.33 -3.79
CA ALA A 111 -2.82 10.43 -3.52
C ALA A 111 -2.78 9.32 -4.56
N ASP A 112 -1.59 8.81 -4.79
CA ASP A 112 -1.32 7.65 -5.63
C ASP A 112 -0.44 6.69 -4.82
N PRO A 113 -1.07 5.85 -3.97
CA PRO A 113 -0.36 4.92 -3.11
C PRO A 113 0.44 3.89 -3.90
N SER A 114 -0.03 3.49 -5.08
CA SER A 114 0.67 2.56 -5.96
C SER A 114 2.05 3.06 -6.41
N HIS A 115 2.20 4.39 -6.54
CA HIS A 115 3.47 5.04 -6.84
C HIS A 115 4.07 5.79 -5.66
N ASN A 116 3.56 5.57 -4.45
CA ASN A 116 4.09 6.16 -3.22
C ASN A 116 4.22 7.69 -3.31
N ARG A 117 3.18 8.38 -3.78
CA ARG A 117 3.19 9.84 -3.96
C ARG A 117 1.89 10.50 -3.51
N ARG A 118 2.00 11.74 -3.06
CA ARG A 118 0.89 12.55 -2.55
C ARG A 118 0.84 13.90 -3.23
N GLY A 119 -0.31 14.21 -3.81
CA GLY A 119 -0.48 15.30 -4.74
C GLY A 119 -1.01 16.58 -4.10
N MET A 120 -1.02 17.63 -4.91
CA MET A 120 -1.80 18.84 -4.69
C MET A 120 -2.75 19.00 -5.87
N ILE A 121 -3.91 19.59 -5.62
CA ILE A 121 -4.93 19.79 -6.65
C ILE A 121 -5.48 21.20 -6.59
N ARG A 122 -5.92 21.72 -7.74
CA ARG A 122 -6.65 22.98 -7.84
C ARG A 122 -7.71 22.89 -8.94
N ALA A 123 -8.75 23.70 -8.82
CA ALA A 123 -9.75 23.86 -9.88
C ALA A 123 -9.37 25.05 -10.75
N CYS A 124 -9.50 24.90 -12.07
CA CYS A 124 -9.24 25.94 -13.05
C CYS A 124 -10.41 26.03 -14.02
N GLY A 125 -10.81 27.25 -14.35
CA GLY A 125 -11.85 27.49 -15.33
C GLY A 125 -11.42 28.47 -16.41
N ASN A 126 -12.14 28.43 -17.53
CA ASN A 126 -12.00 29.41 -18.60
C ASN A 126 -13.35 30.05 -18.91
N SER A 127 -13.47 31.34 -18.60
CA SER A 127 -14.62 32.18 -18.92
C SER A 127 -14.15 33.55 -19.42
N GLY A 128 -13.39 33.54 -20.52
CA GLY A 128 -12.72 34.73 -21.08
C GLY A 128 -11.27 34.91 -20.62
N GLY A 129 -10.63 33.83 -20.18
CA GLY A 129 -9.27 33.79 -19.63
C GLY A 129 -9.16 32.65 -18.62
N ILE A 130 -7.96 32.15 -18.34
CA ILE A 130 -7.80 31.07 -17.36
C ILE A 130 -7.65 31.66 -15.96
N GLN A 131 -8.46 31.17 -15.01
CA GLN A 131 -8.30 31.42 -13.58
C GLN A 131 -8.33 30.12 -12.81
N CYS A 132 -7.54 30.02 -11.76
CA CYS A 132 -7.44 28.82 -10.93
C CYS A 132 -7.56 29.16 -9.45
N THR A 133 -8.19 28.28 -8.68
CA THR A 133 -8.10 28.31 -7.22
C THR A 133 -6.65 28.14 -6.76
N ASP A 134 -6.39 28.48 -5.50
CA ASP A 134 -5.08 28.18 -4.92
C ASP A 134 -4.90 26.66 -4.86
N TRP A 135 -3.64 26.20 -4.88
CA TRP A 135 -3.34 24.78 -4.75
C TRP A 135 -3.67 24.29 -3.35
N VAL A 136 -4.30 23.12 -3.27
CA VAL A 136 -4.62 22.46 -1.99
C VAL A 136 -3.79 21.22 -1.81
N ARG A 137 -3.19 21.12 -0.63
CA ARG A 137 -2.64 19.90 -0.06
C ARG A 137 -3.46 19.57 1.18
N ALA A 138 -4.29 18.52 1.13
CA ALA A 138 -5.01 18.07 2.32
C ALA A 138 -4.02 17.71 3.44
N ALA A 139 -4.38 17.87 4.71
CA ALA A 139 -3.52 17.42 5.82
C ALA A 139 -3.36 15.89 5.74
N ALA A 140 -2.16 15.35 5.97
CA ALA A 140 -2.03 13.92 6.20
C ALA A 140 -2.52 13.63 7.63
N CYS A 141 -3.34 12.60 7.78
CA CYS A 141 -3.94 12.25 9.06
C CYS A 141 -3.88 10.75 9.30
N ASP A 142 -3.42 10.38 10.47
CA ASP A 142 -3.48 9.04 11.07
C ASP A 142 -4.25 9.18 12.41
N VAL A 143 -3.73 8.62 13.50
CA VAL A 143 -4.15 8.91 14.88
C VAL A 143 -4.00 10.39 15.26
N GLY A 144 -3.18 11.14 14.54
CA GLY A 144 -3.07 12.60 14.59
C GLY A 144 -2.91 13.18 13.19
N CYS A 145 -3.15 14.48 13.05
CA CYS A 145 -3.06 15.19 11.77
C CYS A 145 -1.87 16.13 11.69
N ASP A 146 -1.39 16.37 10.47
CA ASP A 146 -0.45 17.44 10.16
C ASP A 146 -0.92 18.77 10.78
N GLY A 147 -0.03 19.45 11.51
CA GLY A 147 -0.29 20.77 12.12
C GLY A 147 -0.65 20.76 13.61
N GLU A 148 -0.77 19.58 14.24
CA GLU A 148 -0.98 19.48 15.68
C GLU A 148 0.16 20.14 16.49
N LYS A 149 -0.15 20.65 17.67
CA LYS A 149 0.82 21.39 18.51
C LYS A 149 1.31 20.61 19.73
N THR A 150 0.59 19.57 20.14
CA THR A 150 0.84 18.82 21.36
C THR A 150 1.25 17.39 21.01
N ASN A 151 2.38 16.93 21.56
CA ASN A 151 2.89 15.57 21.44
C ASN A 151 2.52 14.70 22.65
N GLN A 152 2.51 13.38 22.45
CA GLN A 152 2.34 12.38 23.52
C GLN A 152 3.59 11.51 23.60
N GLY A 153 4.42 11.72 24.62
CA GLY A 153 5.74 11.11 24.65
C GLY A 153 6.75 11.83 23.76
N ASP A 154 8.02 11.45 23.87
CA ASP A 154 9.13 12.03 23.11
C ASP A 154 10.28 11.02 23.00
N SER A 155 10.57 10.61 21.76
CA SER A 155 11.73 9.79 21.43
C SER A 155 12.44 10.34 20.19
N GLN A 156 13.75 10.10 20.10
CA GLN A 156 14.55 10.46 18.93
C GLN A 156 14.85 9.21 18.10
N PRO A 157 14.20 9.02 16.93
CA PRO A 157 14.34 7.79 16.16
C PRO A 157 15.67 7.70 15.41
N VAL A 158 16.39 8.82 15.29
CA VAL A 158 17.69 8.96 14.63
C VAL A 158 18.57 9.94 15.38
N GLY A 159 19.89 9.84 15.18
CA GLY A 159 20.84 10.79 15.74
C GLY A 159 20.61 12.23 15.25
N SER A 160 20.90 13.19 16.12
CA SER A 160 20.81 14.62 15.80
C SER A 160 21.87 15.06 14.79
N ALA A 161 21.55 16.06 13.96
CA ALA A 161 22.50 16.74 13.09
C ALA A 161 23.09 17.98 13.78
N THR A 162 24.33 18.34 13.44
CA THR A 162 24.99 19.55 13.96
C THR A 162 25.18 20.57 12.85
N LEU A 163 24.87 21.84 13.13
CA LEU A 163 25.04 22.96 12.21
C LEU A 163 25.65 24.15 12.95
N SER A 164 26.94 24.44 12.75
CA SER A 164 27.61 25.62 13.36
C SER A 164 27.35 25.76 14.87
N GLY A 165 27.42 24.64 15.62
CA GLY A 165 27.14 24.59 17.06
C GLY A 165 25.66 24.48 17.46
N ARG A 166 24.74 24.48 16.49
CA ARG A 166 23.32 24.18 16.70
C ARG A 166 23.10 22.67 16.63
N THR A 167 22.17 22.18 17.44
CA THR A 167 21.68 20.80 17.37
C THR A 167 20.32 20.79 16.68
N ILE A 168 20.17 19.96 15.65
CA ILE A 168 18.91 19.72 14.94
C ILE A 168 18.49 18.29 15.25
N ALA A 169 17.36 18.13 15.92
CA ALA A 169 16.84 16.82 16.31
C ALA A 169 15.48 16.55 15.66
N LEU A 170 15.30 15.30 15.23
CA LEU A 170 14.00 14.76 14.84
C LEU A 170 13.44 14.00 16.04
N HIS A 171 12.18 14.25 16.33
CA HIS A 171 11.45 13.60 17.41
C HIS A 171 10.23 12.88 16.85
N VAL A 172 9.82 11.80 17.51
CA VAL A 172 8.57 11.08 17.25
C VAL A 172 7.86 10.79 18.57
N ASP A 173 6.55 10.98 18.57
CA ASP A 173 5.68 10.73 19.73
C ASP A 173 5.14 9.28 19.71
N ASP A 174 4.50 8.84 20.79
CA ASP A 174 3.97 7.48 20.97
C ASP A 174 2.87 7.13 19.95
N ARG A 175 2.33 8.14 19.26
CA ARG A 175 1.34 8.02 18.19
C ARG A 175 1.99 7.90 16.80
N GLY A 176 3.31 8.08 16.69
CA GLY A 176 4.03 8.09 15.42
C GLY A 176 4.04 9.45 14.71
N MET A 177 3.70 10.53 15.41
CA MET A 177 3.74 11.90 14.88
C MET A 177 5.12 12.52 15.09
N PHE A 178 5.64 13.21 14.07
CA PHE A 178 6.99 13.75 14.05
C PHE A 178 7.04 15.26 14.27
N TRP A 179 8.06 15.76 14.95
CA TRP A 179 8.41 17.18 14.96
C TRP A 179 9.93 17.37 14.96
N GLY A 180 10.37 18.54 14.51
CA GLY A 180 11.77 18.93 14.52
C GLY A 180 12.05 19.96 15.61
N THR A 181 13.25 19.92 16.18
CA THR A 181 13.76 20.98 17.07
C THR A 181 15.11 21.49 16.57
N ILE A 182 15.37 22.76 16.81
CA ILE A 182 16.70 23.35 16.74
C ILE A 182 17.03 23.96 18.11
N SER A 183 18.20 23.65 18.67
CA SER A 183 18.65 24.18 19.96
C SER A 183 20.08 24.72 19.89
N GLY A 184 20.41 25.65 20.80
CA GLY A 184 21.66 26.42 20.72
C GLY A 184 21.67 27.43 19.56
N GLY A 185 20.48 27.77 19.06
CA GLY A 185 20.28 28.66 17.92
C GLY A 185 20.37 30.14 18.28
N ALA A 186 20.42 30.97 17.25
CA ALA A 186 20.29 32.42 17.31
C ALA A 186 18.93 32.86 16.74
N PRO A 187 18.42 34.05 17.10
CA PRO A 187 17.23 34.61 16.48
C PRO A 187 17.31 34.58 14.94
N GLY A 188 16.26 34.04 14.32
CA GLY A 188 16.17 33.84 12.88
C GLY A 188 16.66 32.48 12.36
N ASP A 189 17.37 31.67 13.16
CA ASP A 189 17.70 30.29 12.78
C ASP A 189 16.41 29.50 12.52
N GLU A 190 16.33 28.76 11.42
CA GLU A 190 15.11 28.09 10.96
C GLU A 190 15.15 26.58 11.20
N ILE A 191 14.00 25.99 11.48
CA ILE A 191 13.77 24.53 11.57
C ILE A 191 12.52 24.16 10.78
N TRP A 192 12.56 23.05 10.06
CA TRP A 192 11.42 22.46 9.34
C TRP A 192 11.56 20.95 9.26
N LEU A 193 10.50 20.26 8.82
CA LEU A 193 10.57 18.87 8.40
C LEU A 193 10.53 18.74 6.88
N ASP A 194 11.32 17.82 6.35
CA ASP A 194 11.04 17.24 5.03
C ASP A 194 10.34 15.89 5.23
N ARG A 195 9.38 15.58 4.36
CA ARG A 195 8.66 14.30 4.30
C ARG A 195 8.83 13.66 2.94
N SER A 196 9.18 12.38 2.94
CA SER A 196 9.24 11.54 1.75
C SER A 196 8.21 10.42 1.86
N TRP A 197 7.60 10.08 0.74
CA TRP A 197 6.72 8.91 0.63
C TRP A 197 7.44 7.71 -0.02
N ASN A 198 8.68 7.89 -0.48
CA ASN A 198 9.46 6.88 -1.19
C ASN A 198 10.89 6.75 -0.63
N GLU A 199 10.97 6.62 0.70
CA GLU A 199 12.22 6.29 1.41
C GLU A 199 13.34 7.34 1.29
N GLY A 200 12.97 8.60 1.09
CA GLY A 200 13.93 9.69 0.95
C GLY A 200 14.52 9.83 -0.46
N LYS A 201 14.06 9.04 -1.45
CA LYS A 201 14.48 9.17 -2.85
C LYS A 201 14.12 10.54 -3.42
N ASN A 202 12.93 11.03 -3.11
CA ASN A 202 12.55 12.43 -3.26
C ASN A 202 11.62 12.87 -2.11
N TRP A 203 11.37 14.17 -2.02
CA TRP A 203 10.45 14.75 -1.04
C TRP A 203 9.68 15.91 -1.68
N ASP A 204 9.41 15.77 -2.98
CA ASP A 204 8.73 16.79 -3.75
C ASP A 204 7.32 16.97 -3.19
N GLY A 205 6.95 18.23 -2.93
CA GLY A 205 5.72 18.55 -2.22
C GLY A 205 5.69 18.23 -0.71
N GLY A 206 6.74 17.63 -0.16
CA GLY A 206 6.91 17.34 1.26
C GLY A 206 8.02 18.15 1.94
N SER A 207 8.57 19.18 1.28
CA SER A 207 9.65 20.00 1.85
C SER A 207 9.15 21.16 2.71
N SER A 208 9.98 21.62 3.64
CA SER A 208 9.73 22.84 4.45
C SER A 208 8.44 22.80 5.26
N LEU A 209 8.01 21.62 5.70
CA LEU A 209 6.82 21.44 6.52
C LEU A 209 7.01 22.09 7.90
N GLY A 210 6.07 22.97 8.27
CA GLY A 210 6.05 23.63 9.57
C GLY A 210 7.25 24.53 9.82
N ARG A 211 7.88 25.03 8.75
CA ARG A 211 9.05 25.90 8.83
C ARG A 211 8.80 27.05 9.79
N THR A 212 9.67 27.18 10.79
CA THR A 212 9.58 28.24 11.78
C THR A 212 10.96 28.77 12.12
N SER A 213 11.02 30.05 12.50
CA SER A 213 12.24 30.72 12.89
C SER A 213 12.34 30.82 14.40
N THR A 214 13.56 30.72 14.92
CA THR A 214 13.89 30.97 16.32
C THR A 214 13.51 32.40 16.68
N PRO A 215 12.58 32.61 17.63
CA PRO A 215 12.14 33.95 18.00
C PRO A 215 13.26 34.80 18.60
N SER A 216 13.07 36.12 18.59
CA SER A 216 13.96 37.03 19.33
C SER A 216 13.99 36.67 20.82
N GLY A 217 15.19 36.64 21.41
CA GLY A 217 15.40 36.27 22.81
C GLY A 217 15.34 34.77 23.12
N ALA A 218 15.07 33.91 22.13
CA ALA A 218 15.08 32.46 22.29
C ALA A 218 16.36 31.83 21.69
N THR A 219 16.72 30.66 22.20
CA THR A 219 17.85 29.85 21.71
C THR A 219 17.39 28.54 21.06
N SER A 220 16.09 28.38 20.86
CA SER A 220 15.50 27.18 20.29
C SER A 220 14.17 27.45 19.60
N ALA A 221 13.84 26.62 18.62
CA ALA A 221 12.54 26.57 17.98
C ALA A 221 12.12 25.12 17.76
N ARG A 222 10.82 24.89 17.60
CA ARG A 222 10.27 23.59 17.21
C ARG A 222 9.18 23.74 16.17
N THR A 223 9.08 22.76 15.27
CA THR A 223 7.94 22.67 14.36
C THR A 223 6.69 22.21 15.11
N VAL A 224 5.53 22.39 14.47
CA VAL A 224 4.32 21.59 14.76
C VAL A 224 4.54 20.12 14.37
N LEU A 225 3.60 19.25 14.71
CA LEU A 225 3.66 17.82 14.43
C LEU A 225 3.19 17.48 13.01
N PHE A 226 3.77 16.44 12.42
CA PHE A 226 3.44 15.93 11.09
C PHE A 226 3.32 14.40 11.08
N ALA A 227 2.33 13.90 10.35
CA ALA A 227 2.09 12.49 10.17
C ALA A 227 3.04 11.89 9.10
N ALA A 228 3.55 10.70 9.40
CA ALA A 228 4.32 9.89 8.47
C ALA A 228 3.46 8.90 7.66
N ARG A 229 2.18 8.76 8.00
CA ARG A 229 1.21 7.90 7.31
C ARG A 229 -0.03 8.73 7.00
N ASP A 230 -0.76 8.33 5.96
CA ASP A 230 -2.08 8.85 5.62
C ASP A 230 -3.02 7.68 5.28
N PRO A 231 -3.49 6.93 6.32
CA PRO A 231 -4.43 5.83 6.15
C PRO A 231 -5.69 6.17 5.34
N LYS A 232 -6.18 7.41 5.40
CA LYS A 232 -7.35 7.85 4.62
C LYS A 232 -7.08 7.77 3.12
N SER A 233 -5.85 8.06 2.72
CA SER A 233 -5.38 7.99 1.33
C SER A 233 -4.69 6.66 1.00
N LEU A 234 -4.74 5.68 1.91
CA LEU A 234 -4.03 4.40 1.83
C LEU A 234 -2.50 4.55 1.62
N LEU A 235 -1.92 5.67 2.07
CA LEU A 235 -0.49 5.93 1.98
C LEU A 235 0.19 5.53 3.29
N TYR A 236 0.96 4.46 3.23
CA TYR A 236 1.74 3.95 4.36
C TYR A 236 3.22 4.12 4.12
N GLY A 237 3.99 4.07 5.20
CA GLY A 237 5.42 4.14 5.12
C GLY A 237 6.01 5.42 4.52
N GLY A 238 5.51 6.58 4.93
CA GLY A 238 6.28 7.81 4.79
C GLY A 238 7.44 7.86 5.79
N ALA A 239 8.45 8.64 5.45
CA ALA A 239 9.61 8.93 6.28
C ALA A 239 9.77 10.46 6.44
N LEU A 240 10.26 10.90 7.59
CA LEU A 240 10.56 12.30 7.86
C LEU A 240 12.00 12.51 8.29
N ARG A 241 12.51 13.71 8.06
CA ARG A 241 13.77 14.21 8.62
C ARG A 241 13.60 15.64 9.08
N ALA A 242 14.34 16.03 10.12
CA ALA A 242 14.40 17.41 10.57
C ALA A 242 15.55 18.11 9.85
N CYS A 243 15.29 19.32 9.35
CA CYS A 243 16.26 20.14 8.64
C CYS A 243 16.28 21.54 9.24
N GLY A 244 17.48 22.10 9.39
CA GLY A 244 17.65 23.44 9.91
C GLY A 244 18.62 24.27 9.09
N ARG A 245 18.47 25.58 9.20
CA ARG A 245 19.35 26.57 8.57
C ARG A 245 19.73 27.62 9.60
N ALA A 246 21.02 27.94 9.65
CA ALA A 246 21.52 29.02 10.48
C ALA A 246 21.44 30.36 9.74
N VAL A 247 21.23 31.45 10.46
CA VAL A 247 21.35 32.81 9.90
C VAL A 247 22.80 33.17 9.60
N THR A 248 23.75 32.59 10.33
CA THR A 248 25.19 32.79 10.15
C THR A 248 25.84 31.59 9.47
N GLY A 249 26.57 31.84 8.38
CA GLY A 249 27.23 30.82 7.57
C GLY A 249 26.32 30.28 6.46
N ALA A 250 26.89 30.03 5.29
CA ALA A 250 26.17 29.41 4.19
C ALA A 250 26.05 27.90 4.47
N GLY A 251 24.85 27.41 4.81
CA GLY A 251 24.59 25.97 4.94
C GLY A 251 23.32 25.62 5.72
N GLY A 252 22.71 24.49 5.36
CA GLY A 252 21.70 23.80 6.16
C GLY A 252 22.19 22.40 6.52
N ALA A 253 21.63 21.81 7.55
CA ALA A 253 21.88 20.41 7.93
C ALA A 253 20.56 19.70 8.18
N CYS A 254 20.54 18.39 7.95
CA CYS A 254 19.37 17.56 8.20
C CYS A 254 19.77 16.27 8.93
N THR A 255 18.84 15.74 9.72
CA THR A 255 18.95 14.38 10.26
C THR A 255 18.83 13.34 9.14
N SER A 256 19.16 12.08 9.44
CA SER A 256 18.75 10.95 8.61
C SER A 256 17.22 10.85 8.55
N TRP A 257 16.71 10.17 7.52
CA TRP A 257 15.30 9.82 7.40
C TRP A 257 14.88 8.79 8.46
N ALA A 258 13.67 8.92 8.99
CA ALA A 258 13.09 8.00 9.96
C ALA A 258 11.62 7.67 9.63
N ARG A 259 11.22 6.43 9.91
CA ARG A 259 9.83 5.94 9.86
C ARG A 259 9.27 5.81 11.28
N PRO A 260 7.94 5.93 11.50
CA PRO A 260 7.34 5.72 12.81
C PRO A 260 7.35 4.23 13.15
N ALA A 261 8.31 3.78 13.94
CA ALA A 261 8.36 2.39 14.40
C ALA A 261 8.73 2.31 15.88
N ALA A 262 7.88 1.66 16.66
CA ALA A 262 8.14 1.39 18.07
C ALA A 262 9.23 0.33 18.26
N ASP A 263 9.35 -0.61 17.33
CA ASP A 263 10.36 -1.68 17.31
C ASP A 263 10.64 -2.16 15.87
N ARG A 264 11.52 -3.16 15.74
CA ARG A 264 11.91 -3.73 14.44
C ARG A 264 10.75 -4.46 13.73
N ALA A 265 9.83 -5.05 14.48
CA ALA A 265 8.70 -5.78 13.90
C ALA A 265 7.66 -4.81 13.32
N ALA A 266 7.36 -3.72 14.04
CA ALA A 266 6.53 -2.63 13.56
C ALA A 266 7.15 -1.94 12.32
N ALA A 267 8.48 -1.76 12.30
CA ALA A 267 9.18 -1.24 11.13
C ALA A 267 9.02 -2.16 9.91
N ALA A 268 9.14 -3.47 10.09
CA ALA A 268 8.94 -4.45 9.03
C ALA A 268 7.49 -4.46 8.52
N ALA A 269 6.50 -4.38 9.42
CA ALA A 269 5.09 -4.29 9.06
C ALA A 269 4.78 -3.02 8.24
N ASP A 270 5.32 -1.87 8.64
CA ASP A 270 5.18 -0.61 7.89
C ASP A 270 5.84 -0.69 6.50
N ALA A 271 7.02 -1.32 6.40
CA ALA A 271 7.69 -1.54 5.12
C ALA A 271 6.90 -2.47 4.19
N LEU A 272 6.27 -3.51 4.73
CA LEU A 272 5.33 -4.33 3.95
C LEU A 272 4.16 -3.46 3.46
N MET A 273 3.55 -2.65 4.33
CA MET A 273 2.42 -1.81 3.91
C MET A 273 2.80 -0.70 2.93
N TRP A 274 4.04 -0.23 2.93
CA TRP A 274 4.57 0.65 1.89
C TRP A 274 4.69 -0.03 0.52
N ALA A 275 5.00 -1.33 0.50
CA ALA A 275 5.12 -2.11 -0.74
C ALA A 275 3.76 -2.63 -1.27
N TYR A 276 2.70 -2.54 -0.47
CA TYR A 276 1.37 -2.99 -0.85
C TYR A 276 0.75 -2.05 -1.88
N GLN A 277 0.25 -2.60 -2.98
CA GLN A 277 -0.45 -1.89 -4.04
C GLN A 277 -1.96 -1.95 -3.77
N PRO A 278 -2.61 -0.87 -3.31
CA PRO A 278 -4.00 -0.97 -2.94
C PRO A 278 -4.89 -1.20 -4.16
N ASP A 279 -4.64 -0.56 -5.29
CA ASP A 279 -5.41 -0.72 -6.52
C ASP A 279 -5.55 -2.19 -6.96
N THR A 280 -4.46 -2.96 -6.91
CA THR A 280 -4.44 -4.39 -7.26
C THR A 280 -4.54 -5.31 -6.05
N ALA A 281 -4.55 -4.77 -4.83
CA ALA A 281 -4.57 -5.50 -3.57
C ALA A 281 -3.47 -6.57 -3.46
N TRP A 282 -2.23 -6.19 -3.76
CA TRP A 282 -1.14 -7.13 -4.02
C TRP A 282 0.22 -6.56 -3.63
N TRP A 283 1.16 -7.43 -3.26
CA TRP A 283 2.59 -7.10 -3.19
C TRP A 283 3.24 -7.56 -4.49
N LEU A 284 3.94 -6.66 -5.19
CA LEU A 284 4.57 -6.90 -6.50
C LEU A 284 5.70 -7.94 -6.43
N ALA A 285 5.33 -9.20 -6.27
CA ALA A 285 6.16 -10.40 -6.14
C ALA A 285 5.37 -11.61 -6.70
N SER A 286 5.86 -12.85 -6.56
CA SER A 286 5.07 -14.02 -6.96
C SER A 286 3.75 -14.10 -6.17
N TRP A 287 2.70 -14.66 -6.79
CA TRP A 287 1.35 -14.72 -6.22
C TRP A 287 1.31 -15.26 -4.79
N TRP A 288 1.93 -16.41 -4.54
CA TRP A 288 2.01 -17.02 -3.21
C TRP A 288 2.84 -16.20 -2.20
N ASN A 289 3.81 -15.38 -2.65
CA ASN A 289 4.54 -14.49 -1.73
C ASN A 289 3.60 -13.46 -1.11
N SER A 290 2.56 -13.02 -1.82
CA SER A 290 1.54 -12.16 -1.23
C SER A 290 0.74 -12.88 -0.14
N ALA A 291 0.45 -14.17 -0.30
CA ALA A 291 -0.20 -14.97 0.76
C ALA A 291 0.67 -15.05 2.02
N VAL A 292 1.97 -15.28 1.87
CA VAL A 292 2.94 -15.29 2.98
C VAL A 292 3.07 -13.91 3.61
N THR A 293 3.12 -12.86 2.78
CA THR A 293 3.25 -11.46 3.24
C THR A 293 2.04 -11.03 4.07
N ILE A 294 0.82 -11.26 3.59
CA ILE A 294 -0.39 -10.91 4.34
C ILE A 294 -0.50 -11.77 5.61
N THR A 295 -0.11 -13.05 5.57
CA THR A 295 -0.07 -13.91 6.77
C THR A 295 0.89 -13.36 7.82
N THR A 296 2.08 -12.93 7.40
CA THR A 296 3.08 -12.31 8.29
C THR A 296 2.53 -11.04 8.93
N LEU A 297 1.83 -10.20 8.15
CA LEU A 297 1.19 -8.99 8.67
C LEU A 297 0.07 -9.31 9.67
N MET A 298 -0.73 -10.35 9.40
CA MET A 298 -1.77 -10.82 10.32
C MET A 298 -1.19 -11.42 11.61
N ASP A 299 -0.05 -12.11 11.53
CA ASP A 299 0.67 -12.62 12.69
C ASP A 299 1.18 -11.49 13.58
N TRP A 300 1.77 -10.46 12.97
CA TRP A 300 2.17 -9.26 13.69
C TRP A 300 0.98 -8.57 14.37
N MET A 301 -0.13 -8.39 13.65
CA MET A 301 -1.37 -7.81 14.21
C MET A 301 -1.93 -8.64 15.38
N TRP A 302 -1.89 -9.97 15.26
CA TRP A 302 -2.33 -10.86 16.33
C TRP A 302 -1.46 -10.77 17.58
N VAL A 303 -0.14 -10.86 17.43
CA VAL A 303 0.81 -10.86 18.56
C VAL A 303 0.81 -9.53 19.29
N THR A 304 0.70 -8.42 18.56
CA THR A 304 0.71 -7.07 19.13
C THR A 304 -0.67 -6.57 19.56
N GLY A 305 -1.75 -7.26 19.17
CA GLY A 305 -3.12 -6.80 19.33
C GLY A 305 -3.51 -5.66 18.37
N ARG A 306 -2.62 -5.24 17.46
CA ARG A 306 -2.88 -4.21 16.45
C ARG A 306 -3.93 -4.66 15.43
N ARG A 307 -4.64 -3.69 14.87
CA ARG A 307 -5.79 -3.91 13.98
C ARG A 307 -5.83 -2.96 12.78
N ASP A 308 -4.86 -2.07 12.67
CA ASP A 308 -4.83 -0.97 11.71
C ASP A 308 -4.66 -1.40 10.25
N TYR A 309 -4.24 -2.66 10.00
CA TYR A 309 -4.10 -3.20 8.64
C TYR A 309 -5.15 -4.27 8.28
N ILE A 310 -6.21 -4.43 9.08
CA ILE A 310 -7.30 -5.37 8.75
C ILE A 310 -7.96 -5.03 7.40
N TRP A 311 -8.06 -3.75 7.05
CA TRP A 311 -8.61 -3.33 5.77
C TRP A 311 -7.83 -3.93 4.58
N ALA A 312 -6.52 -4.11 4.70
CA ALA A 312 -5.69 -4.69 3.64
C ALA A 312 -5.96 -6.18 3.48
N VAL A 313 -6.22 -6.90 4.59
CA VAL A 313 -6.66 -8.31 4.57
C VAL A 313 -7.96 -8.45 3.80
N ASP A 314 -8.95 -7.62 4.14
CA ASP A 314 -10.26 -7.67 3.50
C ASP A 314 -10.22 -7.29 2.03
N ARG A 315 -9.48 -6.22 1.71
CA ARG A 315 -9.30 -5.77 0.34
C ARG A 315 -8.56 -6.80 -0.51
N THR A 316 -7.51 -7.42 0.04
CA THR A 316 -6.81 -8.55 -0.61
C THR A 316 -7.83 -9.64 -0.92
N PHE A 317 -8.66 -10.03 0.04
CA PHE A 317 -9.68 -11.05 -0.19
C PHE A 317 -10.65 -10.69 -1.31
N GLU A 318 -11.31 -9.53 -1.23
CA GLU A 318 -12.38 -9.17 -2.15
C GLU A 318 -11.91 -8.94 -3.59
N VAL A 319 -10.74 -8.32 -3.76
CA VAL A 319 -10.18 -8.03 -5.08
C VAL A 319 -9.59 -9.27 -5.74
N ASN A 320 -9.04 -10.20 -4.94
CA ASN A 320 -8.23 -11.30 -5.48
C ASN A 320 -8.93 -12.65 -5.57
N LYS A 321 -10.15 -12.79 -5.04
CA LYS A 321 -10.92 -14.05 -5.13
C LYS A 321 -11.40 -14.39 -6.55
N VAL A 322 -11.29 -13.46 -7.50
CA VAL A 322 -11.78 -13.65 -8.88
C VAL A 322 -10.74 -14.33 -9.77
N PRO A 323 -11.15 -15.00 -10.86
CA PRO A 323 -10.23 -15.52 -11.86
C PRO A 323 -9.40 -14.40 -12.50
N MET A 324 -8.15 -14.69 -12.85
CA MET A 324 -7.24 -13.74 -13.52
C MET A 324 -6.40 -14.44 -14.57
N ALA A 325 -6.25 -13.79 -15.72
CA ALA A 325 -5.42 -14.32 -16.81
C ALA A 325 -3.94 -14.47 -16.41
N ALA A 326 -3.25 -15.38 -17.10
CA ALA A 326 -1.81 -15.53 -17.00
C ALA A 326 -1.07 -14.21 -17.27
N GLY A 327 0.02 -13.97 -16.54
CA GLY A 327 0.84 -12.77 -16.62
C GLY A 327 0.33 -11.56 -15.82
N VAL A 328 -0.87 -11.64 -15.23
CA VAL A 328 -1.42 -10.52 -14.43
C VAL A 328 -0.78 -10.48 -13.04
N LYS A 329 -0.81 -11.58 -12.29
CA LYS A 329 -0.17 -11.72 -10.95
C LYS A 329 0.61 -13.00 -10.74
N SER A 330 0.51 -13.92 -11.70
CA SER A 330 1.26 -15.17 -11.75
C SER A 330 1.65 -15.45 -13.21
N GLY A 331 2.65 -16.29 -13.43
CA GLY A 331 2.98 -16.77 -14.77
C GLY A 331 1.84 -17.59 -15.39
N ASP A 332 1.11 -18.31 -14.54
CA ASP A 332 -0.06 -19.11 -14.92
C ASP A 332 -1.38 -18.38 -14.65
N GLU A 333 -2.46 -18.87 -15.25
CA GLU A 333 -3.83 -18.41 -14.96
C GLU A 333 -4.20 -18.71 -13.49
N LEU A 334 -4.87 -17.75 -12.85
CA LEU A 334 -5.52 -17.93 -11.55
C LEU A 334 -6.99 -18.24 -11.78
N LEU A 335 -7.48 -19.33 -11.20
CA LEU A 335 -8.77 -19.92 -11.55
C LEU A 335 -9.95 -19.33 -10.75
N GLY A 336 -9.67 -18.38 -9.85
CA GLY A 336 -10.63 -17.89 -8.86
C GLY A 336 -10.54 -18.67 -7.54
N ASP A 337 -11.17 -18.15 -6.50
CA ASP A 337 -11.17 -18.71 -5.14
C ASP A 337 -9.75 -19.02 -4.63
N PHE A 338 -8.79 -18.16 -5.02
CA PHE A 338 -7.35 -18.29 -4.75
C PHE A 338 -6.73 -19.62 -5.22
N THR A 339 -7.35 -20.29 -6.18
CA THR A 339 -6.84 -21.52 -6.79
C THR A 339 -5.99 -21.26 -8.03
N SER A 340 -4.97 -22.10 -8.25
CA SER A 340 -3.94 -21.93 -9.28
C SER A 340 -3.40 -23.26 -9.76
N ARG A 341 -2.80 -23.28 -10.96
CA ARG A 341 -2.13 -24.47 -11.52
C ARG A 341 -1.07 -25.04 -10.57
N ALA A 342 -0.29 -24.18 -9.90
CA ALA A 342 0.56 -24.55 -8.78
C ALA A 342 -0.29 -24.75 -7.52
N ILE A 343 -0.33 -25.98 -7.00
CA ILE A 343 -1.27 -26.39 -5.93
C ILE A 343 -0.81 -25.89 -4.57
N ASP A 344 0.50 -25.78 -4.35
CA ASP A 344 1.08 -25.18 -3.15
C ASP A 344 0.78 -23.68 -3.05
N ASP A 345 0.80 -22.93 -4.15
CA ASP A 345 0.36 -21.53 -4.19
C ASP A 345 -1.05 -21.36 -3.62
N SER A 346 -1.98 -22.26 -4.00
CA SER A 346 -3.33 -22.27 -3.45
C SER A 346 -3.32 -22.58 -1.95
N ALA A 347 -2.53 -23.58 -1.52
CA ALA A 347 -2.46 -23.97 -0.11
C ALA A 347 -1.85 -22.86 0.78
N TRP A 348 -0.93 -22.04 0.27
CA TRP A 348 -0.46 -20.83 0.96
C TRP A 348 -1.58 -19.84 1.23
N TRP A 349 -2.48 -19.60 0.26
CA TRP A 349 -3.67 -18.77 0.45
C TRP A 349 -4.68 -19.40 1.42
N GLY A 350 -4.87 -20.72 1.37
CA GLY A 350 -5.70 -21.43 2.36
C GLY A 350 -5.23 -21.17 3.79
N MET A 351 -3.92 -21.24 4.03
CA MET A 351 -3.33 -20.90 5.32
C MET A 351 -3.53 -19.43 5.70
N ALA A 352 -3.39 -18.51 4.74
CA ALA A 352 -3.65 -17.09 4.96
C ALA A 352 -5.10 -16.84 5.41
N TRP A 353 -6.09 -17.50 4.80
CA TRP A 353 -7.49 -17.30 5.14
C TRP A 353 -7.92 -17.97 6.45
N VAL A 354 -7.29 -19.08 6.85
CA VAL A 354 -7.43 -19.58 8.23
C VAL A 354 -6.91 -18.54 9.22
N ARG A 355 -5.76 -17.90 8.94
CA ARG A 355 -5.22 -16.86 9.81
C ARG A 355 -6.09 -15.60 9.85
N ALA A 356 -6.67 -15.21 8.72
CA ALA A 356 -7.63 -14.11 8.66
C ALA A 356 -8.89 -14.41 9.49
N TYR A 357 -9.39 -15.64 9.46
CA TYR A 357 -10.47 -16.08 10.33
C TYR A 357 -10.08 -15.99 11.80
N ASP A 358 -8.91 -16.52 12.19
CA ASP A 358 -8.44 -16.45 13.57
C ASP A 358 -8.35 -14.98 14.04
N LEU A 359 -7.81 -14.10 13.20
CA LEU A 359 -7.66 -12.69 13.51
C LEU A 359 -9.02 -12.00 13.66
N THR A 360 -9.94 -12.19 12.73
CA THR A 360 -11.16 -11.35 12.60
C THR A 360 -12.43 -11.99 13.16
N GLY A 361 -12.48 -13.31 13.30
CA GLY A 361 -13.69 -14.09 13.56
C GLY A 361 -14.66 -14.17 12.38
N ASN A 362 -14.34 -13.57 11.22
CA ASN A 362 -15.25 -13.54 10.07
C ASN A 362 -15.21 -14.86 9.29
N LYS A 363 -16.32 -15.60 9.33
CA LYS A 363 -16.45 -16.94 8.76
C LYS A 363 -16.16 -17.02 7.25
N LYS A 364 -16.30 -15.92 6.50
CA LYS A 364 -16.01 -15.92 5.05
C LYS A 364 -14.59 -16.40 4.73
N TYR A 365 -13.61 -16.05 5.58
CA TYR A 365 -12.22 -16.48 5.38
C TYR A 365 -12.04 -17.98 5.68
N LEU A 366 -12.73 -18.50 6.69
CA LEU A 366 -12.69 -19.93 6.99
C LEU A 366 -13.38 -20.75 5.88
N ASP A 367 -14.49 -20.24 5.34
CA ASP A 367 -15.21 -20.89 4.25
C ASP A 367 -14.35 -20.92 2.97
N GLU A 368 -13.64 -19.83 2.66
CA GLU A 368 -12.66 -19.80 1.57
C GLU A 368 -11.52 -20.81 1.77
N ALA A 369 -10.96 -20.88 2.98
CA ALA A 369 -9.92 -21.87 3.29
C ALA A 369 -10.40 -23.32 3.09
N VAL A 370 -11.68 -23.60 3.35
CA VAL A 370 -12.31 -24.90 3.06
C VAL A 370 -12.44 -25.16 1.56
N ILE A 371 -12.80 -24.16 0.76
CA ILE A 371 -12.86 -24.26 -0.71
C ILE A 371 -11.47 -24.63 -1.24
N ILE A 372 -10.46 -23.86 -0.87
CA ILE A 372 -9.06 -24.11 -1.25
C ILE A 372 -8.58 -25.49 -0.79
N ALA A 373 -8.86 -25.90 0.44
CA ALA A 373 -8.44 -27.20 0.94
C ALA A 373 -9.10 -28.36 0.19
N ASN A 374 -10.36 -28.19 -0.25
CA ASN A 374 -11.02 -29.17 -1.10
C ASN A 374 -10.41 -29.22 -2.51
N TYR A 375 -10.03 -28.07 -3.08
CA TYR A 375 -9.29 -27.99 -4.34
C TYR A 375 -7.96 -28.76 -4.24
N VAL A 376 -7.13 -28.45 -3.24
CA VAL A 376 -5.85 -29.14 -2.98
C VAL A 376 -6.06 -30.64 -2.75
N HIS A 377 -7.12 -31.03 -2.00
CA HIS A 377 -7.45 -32.44 -1.79
C HIS A 377 -7.76 -33.19 -3.10
N GLY A 378 -8.31 -32.53 -4.12
CA GLY A 378 -8.53 -33.11 -5.45
C GLY A 378 -7.24 -33.57 -6.15
N PHE A 379 -6.08 -33.09 -5.67
CA PHE A 379 -4.76 -33.51 -6.13
C PHE A 379 -4.10 -34.58 -5.25
N TRP A 380 -4.77 -35.03 -4.19
CA TRP A 380 -4.36 -36.25 -3.48
C TRP A 380 -4.54 -37.47 -4.39
N ASP A 381 -3.50 -38.28 -4.55
CA ASP A 381 -3.50 -39.42 -5.46
C ASP A 381 -2.96 -40.69 -4.80
N THR A 382 -3.80 -41.73 -4.71
CA THR A 382 -3.42 -43.05 -4.20
C THR A 382 -2.95 -44.03 -5.27
N SER A 383 -3.09 -43.71 -6.55
CA SER A 383 -2.70 -44.59 -7.66
C SER A 383 -1.18 -44.59 -7.91
N THR A 384 -0.49 -43.50 -7.55
CA THR A 384 0.96 -43.38 -7.60
C THR A 384 1.54 -43.16 -6.20
N CYS A 385 2.69 -43.78 -5.92
CA CYS A 385 3.41 -43.64 -4.65
C CYS A 385 2.57 -43.84 -3.38
N ASN A 386 1.48 -44.60 -3.47
CA ASN A 386 0.55 -44.92 -2.37
C ASN A 386 -0.06 -43.70 -1.66
N GLY A 387 -0.09 -42.52 -2.29
CA GLY A 387 -0.58 -41.28 -1.69
C GLY A 387 0.21 -40.05 -2.13
N GLY A 388 -0.05 -38.94 -1.46
CA GLY A 388 0.62 -37.66 -1.71
C GLY A 388 -0.21 -36.74 -2.59
N VAL A 389 0.08 -35.44 -2.50
CA VAL A 389 -0.57 -34.39 -3.27
C VAL A 389 0.37 -33.97 -4.41
N TRP A 390 -0.18 -33.85 -5.61
CA TRP A 390 0.56 -33.33 -6.76
C TRP A 390 0.82 -31.83 -6.63
N TRP A 391 2.02 -31.42 -7.02
CA TRP A 391 2.46 -30.02 -6.99
C TRP A 391 1.73 -29.16 -8.02
N ASP A 392 1.43 -29.70 -9.20
CA ASP A 392 0.80 -28.96 -10.28
C ASP A 392 -0.40 -29.69 -10.91
N GLY A 393 -1.19 -28.94 -11.68
CA GLY A 393 -2.38 -29.41 -12.39
C GLY A 393 -2.14 -30.64 -13.27
N GLU A 394 -0.96 -30.71 -13.86
CA GLU A 394 -0.48 -31.73 -14.79
C GLU A 394 0.04 -32.98 -14.08
N ARG A 395 0.14 -32.95 -12.74
CA ARG A 395 0.55 -34.09 -11.92
C ARG A 395 1.96 -34.57 -12.26
N THR A 396 2.89 -33.61 -12.38
CA THR A 396 4.27 -33.89 -12.80
C THR A 396 5.18 -34.22 -11.62
N TYR A 397 4.89 -33.69 -10.42
CA TYR A 397 5.80 -33.82 -9.27
C TYR A 397 5.08 -33.88 -7.92
N LYS A 398 5.64 -34.65 -6.97
CA LYS A 398 5.18 -34.70 -5.57
C LYS A 398 6.30 -34.18 -4.67
N ASN A 399 6.12 -32.99 -4.13
CA ASN A 399 7.13 -32.28 -3.34
C ASN A 399 6.70 -32.05 -1.89
N ALA A 400 7.69 -31.77 -1.04
CA ALA A 400 7.56 -31.57 0.39
C ALA A 400 6.73 -30.33 0.73
N VAL A 401 6.86 -29.23 -0.03
CA VAL A 401 6.10 -28.00 0.22
C VAL A 401 4.60 -28.23 0.05
N THR A 402 4.15 -28.90 -1.01
CA THR A 402 2.72 -29.12 -1.26
C THR A 402 2.11 -30.03 -0.19
N ILE A 403 2.75 -31.17 0.11
CA ILE A 403 2.24 -32.09 1.13
C ILE A 403 2.30 -31.47 2.54
N GLY A 404 3.37 -30.74 2.86
CA GLY A 404 3.53 -30.07 4.16
C GLY A 404 2.43 -29.03 4.39
N LEU A 405 2.14 -28.20 3.38
CA LEU A 405 1.03 -27.26 3.42
C LEU A 405 -0.31 -27.97 3.54
N TYR A 406 -0.54 -29.05 2.79
CA TYR A 406 -1.79 -29.81 2.88
C TYR A 406 -2.01 -30.42 4.28
N ILE A 407 -0.98 -31.02 4.88
CA ILE A 407 -1.02 -31.54 6.26
C ILE A 407 -1.39 -30.41 7.22
N ARG A 408 -0.70 -29.27 7.12
CA ARG A 408 -0.94 -28.13 8.02
C ARG A 408 -2.35 -27.58 7.84
N LEU A 409 -2.78 -27.34 6.60
CA LEU A 409 -4.08 -26.77 6.25
C LEU A 409 -5.23 -27.66 6.77
N THR A 410 -5.16 -28.97 6.51
CA THR A 410 -6.18 -29.91 7.00
C THR A 410 -6.21 -29.99 8.53
N ALA A 411 -5.06 -30.01 9.20
CA ALA A 411 -4.99 -29.99 10.67
C ALA A 411 -5.56 -28.70 11.28
N VAL A 412 -5.24 -27.54 10.72
CA VAL A 412 -5.76 -26.26 11.24
C VAL A 412 -7.25 -26.12 10.97
N LEU A 413 -7.77 -26.58 9.82
CA LEU A 413 -9.20 -26.58 9.54
C LEU A 413 -9.98 -27.42 10.54
N HIS A 414 -9.52 -28.64 10.83
CA HIS A 414 -10.12 -29.48 11.87
C HIS A 414 -10.22 -28.73 13.21
N ASN A 415 -9.16 -28.05 13.62
CA ASN A 415 -9.12 -27.32 14.88
C ASN A 415 -10.06 -26.10 14.93
N ARG A 416 -10.50 -25.55 13.78
CA ARG A 416 -11.45 -24.42 13.72
C ARG A 416 -12.89 -24.85 13.45
N ILE A 417 -13.12 -26.04 12.92
CA ILE A 417 -14.45 -26.53 12.56
C ILE A 417 -14.94 -27.50 13.63
N SER A 418 -15.81 -27.01 14.51
CA SER A 418 -16.36 -27.80 15.62
C SER A 418 -16.99 -29.10 15.14
N GLY A 419 -16.55 -30.23 15.71
CA GLY A 419 -17.07 -31.56 15.40
C GLY A 419 -16.58 -32.15 14.08
N ASP A 420 -15.71 -31.47 13.33
CA ASP A 420 -15.13 -32.05 12.12
C ASP A 420 -14.31 -33.29 12.45
N THR A 421 -14.47 -34.36 11.67
CA THR A 421 -13.55 -35.50 11.67
C THR A 421 -12.90 -35.71 10.31
N THR A 422 -13.41 -35.07 9.26
CA THR A 422 -12.96 -35.30 7.88
C THR A 422 -11.59 -34.71 7.66
N TRP A 423 -11.37 -33.46 8.08
CA TRP A 423 -10.06 -32.82 7.94
C TRP A 423 -9.03 -33.43 8.88
N ARG A 424 -9.44 -33.86 10.08
CA ARG A 424 -8.60 -34.64 10.98
C ARG A 424 -8.06 -35.90 10.31
N ASP A 425 -8.96 -36.71 9.76
CA ASP A 425 -8.59 -38.00 9.19
C ASP A 425 -7.72 -37.81 7.93
N ARG A 426 -7.99 -36.76 7.14
CA ARG A 426 -7.13 -36.32 6.02
C ARG A 426 -5.74 -35.90 6.49
N ALA A 427 -5.63 -35.11 7.55
CA ALA A 427 -4.36 -34.67 8.12
C ALA A 427 -3.51 -35.85 8.60
N ILE A 428 -4.12 -36.78 9.35
CA ILE A 428 -3.47 -38.00 9.84
C ILE A 428 -3.00 -38.86 8.67
N LYS A 429 -3.85 -39.06 7.65
CA LYS A 429 -3.49 -39.83 6.46
C LYS A 429 -2.33 -39.20 5.69
N ALA A 430 -2.35 -37.88 5.52
CA ALA A 430 -1.30 -37.14 4.82
C ALA A 430 0.03 -37.19 5.58
N TRP A 431 0.01 -37.01 6.90
CA TRP A 431 1.21 -37.14 7.75
C TRP A 431 1.82 -38.55 7.67
N ASN A 432 0.99 -39.58 7.84
CA ASN A 432 1.46 -40.97 7.77
C ASN A 432 2.05 -41.33 6.40
N TRP A 433 1.57 -40.70 5.32
CA TRP A 433 2.19 -40.85 4.00
C TRP A 433 3.51 -40.09 3.90
N PHE A 434 3.55 -38.83 4.34
CA PHE A 434 4.75 -38.01 4.30
C PHE A 434 5.92 -38.65 5.07
N ASP A 435 5.66 -39.15 6.28
CA ASP A 435 6.62 -39.87 7.12
C ASP A 435 7.19 -41.11 6.41
N LYS A 436 6.37 -41.82 5.62
CA LYS A 436 6.77 -43.03 4.88
C LYS A 436 7.27 -42.77 3.46
N SER A 437 7.16 -41.54 2.97
CA SER A 437 7.51 -41.17 1.59
C SER A 437 9.01 -41.30 1.30
N GLY A 438 9.83 -41.30 2.36
CA GLY A 438 11.28 -41.25 2.27
C GLY A 438 11.84 -39.85 2.11
N MET A 439 11.02 -38.78 2.09
CA MET A 439 11.49 -37.38 2.00
C MET A 439 12.26 -36.93 3.23
N VAL A 440 11.92 -37.43 4.43
CA VAL A 440 12.72 -37.19 5.65
C VAL A 440 13.97 -38.07 5.58
N ASN A 441 15.15 -37.44 5.52
CA ASN A 441 16.42 -38.14 5.40
C ASN A 441 16.95 -38.61 6.78
N ALA A 442 18.06 -39.34 6.79
CA ALA A 442 18.63 -39.92 8.00
C ALA A 442 19.10 -38.88 9.04
N ASP A 443 19.35 -37.64 8.61
CA ASP A 443 19.73 -36.51 9.48
C ASP A 443 18.51 -35.77 10.03
N GLY A 444 17.30 -36.21 9.68
CA GLY A 444 16.04 -35.56 10.06
C GLY A 444 15.70 -34.30 9.26
N LEU A 445 16.40 -34.05 8.15
CA LEU A 445 16.08 -32.96 7.22
C LEU A 445 15.06 -33.43 6.17
N VAL A 446 14.32 -32.50 5.59
CA VAL A 446 13.32 -32.79 4.55
C VAL A 446 13.91 -32.49 3.17
N ASN A 447 13.91 -33.49 2.30
CA ASN A 447 14.27 -33.31 0.90
C ASN A 447 13.05 -32.87 0.08
N ASP A 448 13.31 -32.17 -1.02
CA ASP A 448 12.33 -31.44 -1.82
C ASP A 448 11.20 -32.32 -2.33
N GLY A 449 11.43 -33.58 -2.67
CA GLY A 449 10.35 -34.42 -3.15
C GLY A 449 10.75 -35.81 -3.58
N ILE A 450 9.79 -36.47 -4.24
CA ILE A 450 9.96 -37.81 -4.81
C ILE A 450 9.73 -37.78 -6.32
N ASN A 451 10.54 -38.56 -7.05
CA ASN A 451 10.38 -38.74 -8.49
C ASN A 451 9.25 -39.73 -8.84
N HIS A 452 9.03 -39.98 -10.13
CA HIS A 452 8.00 -40.92 -10.61
C HIS A 452 8.19 -42.37 -10.14
N ASP A 453 9.41 -42.77 -9.77
CA ASP A 453 9.72 -44.08 -9.17
C ASP A 453 9.50 -44.11 -7.65
N CYS A 454 8.91 -43.05 -7.10
CA CYS A 454 8.66 -42.85 -5.68
C CYS A 454 9.95 -42.89 -4.85
N LYS A 455 11.05 -42.38 -5.42
CA LYS A 455 12.35 -42.25 -4.76
C LYS A 455 12.61 -40.80 -4.43
N ASN A 456 13.14 -40.58 -3.23
CA ASN A 456 13.63 -39.29 -2.78
C ASN A 456 14.68 -38.75 -3.78
N ASN A 457 14.53 -37.49 -4.16
CA ASN A 457 15.40 -36.83 -5.14
C ASN A 457 16.79 -36.43 -4.59
N GLY A 458 17.02 -36.55 -3.27
CA GLY A 458 18.29 -36.24 -2.60
C GLY A 458 18.61 -34.76 -2.46
N GLN A 459 17.65 -33.86 -2.73
CA GLN A 459 17.87 -32.41 -2.72
C GLN A 459 17.23 -31.81 -1.45
N PRO A 460 18.01 -31.44 -0.41
CA PRO A 460 17.45 -30.79 0.78
C PRO A 460 16.92 -29.39 0.43
N VAL A 461 15.79 -28.99 1.04
CA VAL A 461 15.13 -27.67 0.90
C VAL A 461 14.91 -26.98 2.23
#